data_AF-A0A5C9E7N5-F1
#
_entry.id   AF-A0A5C9E7N5-F1
#
_cell.length_a   1.000
_cell.length_b   1.000
_cell.length_c   1.000
_cell.angle_alpha   90.00
_cell.angle_beta   90.00
_cell.angle_gamma   90.00
#
_symmetry.space_group_name_H-M   'P 1'
#
loop_
_entity.id
_entity.type
_entity.pdbx_description
1 polymer ?
#
loop_
_entity_poly.entity_id
_entity_poly.type
_entity_poly.pdbx_seq_one_letter_code
_entity_poly.pdbx_strand_id
1 'polypeptide(L)' 'MKRYAKCPVCGIRTVLDVPPHIVEGAKRFPYTIRVKHKDHYFYINLDSNAWITDILHPELVE' A
#
# COMPACT_ATOMS: atom_id res chain seq x y z
N MET A 1 -9.17 6.43 -6.81
CA MET A 1 -9.72 7.19 -5.66
C MET A 1 -8.53 7.59 -4.82
N LYS A 2 -8.31 8.89 -4.57
CA LYS A 2 -7.11 9.36 -3.88
C LYS A 2 -7.23 9.09 -2.37
N ARG A 3 -6.32 8.29 -1.80
CA ARG A 3 -6.23 8.04 -0.36
C ARG A 3 -4.98 8.70 0.21
N TYR A 4 -5.09 9.22 1.43
CA TYR A 4 -3.94 9.78 2.14
C TYR A 4 -3.33 8.70 3.02
N ALA A 5 -2.02 8.53 2.94
CA ALA A 5 -1.26 7.63 3.78
C ALA A 5 -0.09 8.38 4.41
N LYS A 6 0.24 8.05 5.66
CA LYS A 6 1.49 8.51 6.27
C LYS A 6 2.56 7.47 5.94
N CYS A 7 3.63 7.89 5.28
CA CYS A 7 4.74 6.98 4.99
C CYS A 7 5.35 6.46 6.31
N PRO A 8 5.50 5.15 6.49
CA PRO A 8 6.05 4.59 7.73
C PRO A 8 7.56 4.85 7.85
N VAL A 9 8.26 5.10 6.74
CA VAL A 9 9.72 5.32 6.69
C VAL A 9 10.08 6.76 7.07
N CYS A 10 9.49 7.75 6.39
CA CYS A 10 9.85 9.17 6.57
C CYS A 10 8.79 10.01 7.29
N GLY A 11 7.63 9.44 7.61
CA GLY A 11 6.53 10.14 8.29
C GLY A 11 5.78 11.18 7.44
N ILE A 12 6.22 11.44 6.21
CA ILE A 12 5.59 12.39 5.29
C ILE A 12 4.26 11.82 4.79
N ARG A 13 3.23 12.67 4.71
CA ARG A 13 1.94 12.30 4.09
C ARG A 13 2.11 12.20 2.58
N THR A 14 1.65 11.09 2.02
CA THR A 14 1.61 10.82 0.58
C THR A 14 0.18 10.55 0.13
N VAL A 15 -0.09 10.84 -1.14
CA VAL A 15 -1.35 10.48 -1.78
C VAL A 15 -1.14 9.20 -2.56
N LEU A 16 -1.87 8.16 -2.17
CA LEU A 16 -1.90 6.89 -2.87
C LEU A 16 -3.10 6.87 -3.80
N ASP A 17 -2.84 6.71 -5.09
CA ASP A 17 -3.87 6.36 -6.06
C ASP A 17 -3.76 4.86 -6.32
N VAL A 18 -4.60 4.10 -5.63
CA VAL A 18 -4.66 2.63 -5.76
C VAL A 18 -5.69 2.32 -6.85
N PRO A 19 -5.28 1.78 -8.01
CA PRO A 19 -6.22 1.41 -9.06
C PRO A 19 -7.10 0.23 -8.60
N PRO A 20 -8.40 0.21 -8.90
CA PRO A 20 -9.29 -0.87 -8.46
C PRO A 20 -8.87 -2.24 -9.04
N HIS A 21 -8.32 -2.26 -10.25
CA HIS A 21 -7.89 -3.50 -10.92
C HIS A 21 -6.63 -4.14 -10.31
N ILE A 22 -5.95 -3.47 -9.36
CA ILE A 22 -4.72 -3.99 -8.75
C ILE A 22 -4.95 -5.31 -7.98
N VAL A 23 -6.19 -5.56 -7.55
CA VAL A 23 -6.59 -6.75 -6.78
C VAL A 23 -7.31 -7.82 -7.62
N GLU A 24 -7.61 -7.57 -8.90
CA GLU A 24 -8.37 -8.51 -9.75
C GLU A 24 -7.65 -9.85 -9.94
N GLY A 25 -6.32 -9.85 -9.90
CA GLY A 25 -5.50 -11.07 -9.97
C GLY A 25 -5.10 -11.66 -8.62
N ALA A 26 -5.55 -11.08 -7.50
CA ALA A 26 -5.14 -11.53 -6.17
C ALA A 26 -5.81 -12.86 -5.81
N LYS A 27 -4.99 -13.89 -5.52
CA LYS A 27 -5.48 -15.21 -5.11
C LYS A 27 -5.96 -15.27 -3.66
N ARG A 28 -5.50 -14.32 -2.83
CA ARG A 28 -5.77 -14.25 -1.38
C ARG A 28 -5.71 -12.81 -0.89
N PHE A 29 -6.45 -12.55 0.17
CA PHE A 29 -6.49 -11.26 0.86
C PHE A 29 -6.09 -11.44 2.34
N PRO A 30 -5.47 -10.43 2.99
CA PRO A 30 -5.06 -9.14 2.41
C PRO A 30 -3.96 -9.29 1.35
N TYR A 31 -4.06 -8.49 0.28
CA TYR A 31 -3.11 -8.48 -0.84
C TYR A 31 -2.08 -7.37 -0.63
N THR A 32 -0.85 -7.76 -0.38
CA THR A 32 0.25 -6.82 -0.12
C THR A 32 0.83 -6.31 -1.43
N ILE A 33 0.92 -4.99 -1.58
CA ILE A 33 1.60 -4.35 -2.72
C ILE A 33 2.72 -3.42 -2.24
N ARG A 34 3.76 -3.31 -3.07
CA ARG A 34 4.88 -2.41 -2.85
C ARG A 34 4.56 -1.02 -3.41
N VAL A 35 4.70 -0.01 -2.58
CA VAL A 35 4.50 1.40 -2.93
C VAL A 35 5.86 2.09 -3.00
N LYS A 36 6.14 2.75 -4.13
CA LYS A 36 7.30 3.63 -4.26
C LYS A 36 6.96 5.00 -3.72
N HIS A 37 7.78 5.51 -2.81
CA HIS A 37 7.66 6.88 -2.31
C HIS A 37 9.02 7.56 -2.32
N LYS A 38 9.19 8.48 -3.28
CA LYS A 38 10.47 9.18 -3.52
C LYS A 38 11.61 8.17 -3.74
N ASP A 39 12.52 8.07 -2.77
CA ASP A 39 13.77 7.30 -2.76
C ASP A 39 13.66 5.97 -1.99
N HIS A 40 12.52 5.67 -1.37
CA HIS A 40 12.29 4.44 -0.63
C HIS A 40 10.98 3.76 -1.05
N TYR A 41 10.76 2.58 -0.51
CA TYR A 41 9.52 1.83 -0.68
C TYR A 41 8.88 1.59 0.68
N PHE A 42 7.59 1.31 0.67
CA PHE A 42 6.86 0.72 1.79
C PHE A 42 5.77 -0.19 1.24
N TYR A 43 5.10 -0.94 2.11
CA TYR A 43 4.07 -1.88 1.68
C TYR A 43 2.70 -1.46 2.20
N ILE A 44 1.66 -1.78 1.44
CA ILE A 44 0.27 -1.62 1.89
C ILE A 44 -0.49 -2.92 1.65
N ASN A 45 -1.38 -3.24 2.58
CA ASN A 45 -2.31 -4.34 2.44
C ASN A 45 -3.63 -3.84 1.87
N LEU A 46 -4.16 -4.56 0.89
CA LEU A 46 -5.43 -4.28 0.26
C LEU A 46 -6.43 -5.39 0.54
N ASP A 47 -7.69 -5.02 0.79
CA ASP A 47 -8.81 -5.96 0.82
C ASP A 47 -9.35 -6.25 -0.60
N SER A 48 -10.41 -7.05 -0.68
CA SER A 48 -11.07 -7.39 -1.95
C SER A 48 -11.70 -6.20 -2.68
N ASN A 49 -11.93 -5.08 -2.00
CA ASN A 49 -12.44 -3.84 -2.59
C ASN A 49 -11.30 -2.87 -2.95
N ALA A 50 -10.04 -3.34 -2.92
CA ALA A 50 -8.84 -2.53 -3.06
C ALA A 50 -8.77 -1.41 -2.01
N TRP A 51 -9.28 -1.61 -0.79
CA TRP A 51 -9.18 -0.69 0.33
C TRP A 51 -7.94 -0.98 1.15
N ILE A 52 -7.27 0.07 1.62
CA ILE A 52 -6.06 -0.06 2.42
C ILE A 52 -6.47 -0.52 3.82
N THR A 53 -6.02 -1.70 4.23
CA THR A 53 -6.24 -2.22 5.58
C THR A 53 -5.06 -1.85 6.49
N ASP A 54 -3.83 -1.99 5.98
CA ASP A 54 -2.61 -1.75 6.73
C ASP A 54 -1.54 -1.06 5.89
N ILE A 55 -0.64 -0.35 6.58
CA ILE A 55 0.56 0.26 6.02
C ILE A 55 1.75 -0.33 6.78
N LEU A 56 2.67 -0.97 6.07
CA LEU A 56 3.77 -1.74 6.63
C LEU A 56 5.11 -1.09 6.32
N HIS A 57 5.98 -1.06 7.31
CA HIS A 57 7.38 -0.69 7.15
C HIS A 57 8.12 -1.80 6.36
N PRO A 58 9.07 -1.48 5.46
CA PRO A 58 9.83 -2.48 4.71
C PRO A 58 10.46 -3.58 5.57
N GLU A 59 11.01 -3.20 6.72
CA GLU A 59 11.68 -4.11 7.69
C GLU A 59 10.74 -5.16 8.31
N LEU A 60 9.42 -5.01 8.19
CA LEU A 60 8.45 -6.00 8.69
C LEU A 60 8.09 -7.05 7.63
N VAL A 61 8.53 -6.85 6.39
CA VAL A 61 8.16 -7.68 5.23
C VAL A 61 9.39 -8.37 4.61
N GLU A 62 10.56 -7.73 4.66
CA GLU A 62 11.86 -8.23 4.19
C GLU A 62 12.76 -8.66 5.35
#